data_AF-A0A6J6P4R8-F1
#
_entry.id   AF-A0A6J6P4R8-F1
#
_cell.length_a   1.000
_cell.length_b   1.000
_cell.length_c   1.000
_cell.angle_alpha   90.00
_cell.angle_beta   90.00
_cell.angle_gamma   90.00
#
_symmetry.space_group_name_H-M   'P 1'
#
loop_
_entity.id
_entity.type
_entity.pdbx_description
1 polymer ?
#
loop_
_entity_poly.entity_id
_entity_poly.type
_entity_poly.pdbx_seq_one_letter_code
_entity_poly.pdbx_strand_id
1 'polypeptide(L)'
;MLMSHAIRLTAFVIVVASLAFAALAAAANVHAARGGHGEALYVIDHHGKRPTPTQLVPYEALILKVLRGCTISLDSLTNLVIHSAEKAQEVSNRRVTNYTMLRAFAAGAGPKKTNCEEMFLREEARLE
;
A
#
# COMPACT_ATOMS: atom_id res chain seq x y z
N MET A 1 18.46 50.05 -7.69
CA MET A 1 17.32 49.25 -7.15
C MET A 1 16.96 48.00 -7.98
N LEU A 2 17.74 47.56 -8.98
CA LEU A 2 17.44 46.34 -9.77
C LEU A 2 18.00 45.02 -9.21
N MET A 3 18.98 45.05 -8.29
CA MET A 3 19.64 43.83 -7.78
C MET A 3 18.80 43.03 -6.77
N SER A 4 17.81 43.62 -6.09
CA SER A 4 17.01 42.90 -5.07
C SER A 4 15.92 41.98 -5.64
N HIS A 5 15.43 42.23 -6.86
CA HIS A 5 14.36 41.40 -7.45
C HIS A 5 14.91 40.12 -8.08
N ALA A 6 16.08 40.20 -8.73
CA ALA A 6 16.73 39.04 -9.35
C ALA A 6 17.14 37.96 -8.34
N ILE A 7 17.64 38.36 -7.16
CA ILE A 7 18.06 37.44 -6.08
C ILE A 7 16.85 36.73 -5.45
N ARG A 8 15.71 37.43 -5.33
CA ARG A 8 14.46 36.83 -4.80
C ARG A 8 13.85 35.81 -5.76
N LEU A 9 13.92 36.07 -7.07
CA LEU A 9 13.44 35.15 -8.10
C LEU A 9 14.27 33.87 -8.19
N THR A 10 15.61 33.95 -8.12
CA THR A 10 16.47 32.75 -8.13
C THR A 10 16.34 31.92 -6.86
N ALA A 11 16.26 32.55 -5.68
CA ALA A 11 16.04 31.83 -4.42
C ALA A 11 14.70 31.08 -4.40
N PHE A 12 13.64 31.67 -4.97
CA PHE A 12 12.32 31.03 -5.03
C PHE A 12 12.31 29.82 -5.98
N VAL A 13 12.96 29.92 -7.15
CA VAL A 13 13.08 28.81 -8.11
C VAL A 13 13.87 27.64 -7.51
N ILE A 14 14.95 27.91 -6.76
CA ILE A 14 15.76 26.87 -6.11
C ILE A 14 14.95 26.15 -5.02
N VAL A 15 14.18 26.87 -4.21
CA VAL A 15 13.35 26.27 -3.14
C VAL A 15 12.22 25.41 -3.74
N VAL A 16 11.54 25.88 -4.79
CA VAL A 16 10.46 25.11 -5.44
C VAL A 16 11.01 23.86 -6.14
N ALA A 17 12.15 23.95 -6.82
CA ALA A 17 12.81 22.80 -7.43
C ALA A 17 13.24 21.75 -6.38
N SER A 18 13.75 22.20 -5.24
CA SER A 18 14.17 21.33 -4.13
C SER A 18 12.98 20.60 -3.48
N LEU A 19 11.85 21.30 -3.29
CA LEU A 19 10.62 20.72 -2.77
C LEU A 19 10.00 19.71 -3.74
N ALA A 20 10.02 19.99 -5.05
CA ALA A 20 9.52 19.06 -6.07
C ALA A 20 10.38 17.78 -6.15
N PHE A 21 11.70 17.91 -6.05
CA PHE A 21 12.61 16.76 -6.06
C PHE A 21 12.47 15.89 -4.81
N ALA A 22 12.31 16.51 -3.64
CA ALA A 22 12.05 15.79 -2.39
C ALA A 22 10.71 15.04 -2.42
N ALA A 23 9.66 15.66 -2.98
CA ALA A 23 8.36 15.01 -3.16
C ALA A 23 8.44 13.83 -4.14
N LEU A 24 9.19 13.95 -5.24
CA LEU A 24 9.39 12.87 -6.21
C LEU A 24 10.18 11.70 -5.61
N ALA A 25 11.27 11.97 -4.89
CA ALA A 25 12.06 10.96 -4.20
C ALA A 25 11.22 10.24 -3.12
N ALA A 26 10.40 10.98 -2.37
CA ALA A 26 9.49 10.39 -1.41
C ALA A 26 8.42 9.50 -2.09
N ALA A 27 7.85 9.94 -3.21
CA ALA A 27 6.89 9.15 -3.97
C ALA A 27 7.53 7.87 -4.56
N ALA A 28 8.76 7.95 -5.05
CA ALA A 28 9.52 6.82 -5.58
C ALA A 28 9.85 5.79 -4.49
N ASN A 29 10.30 6.23 -3.31
CA ASN A 29 10.59 5.34 -2.18
C ASN A 29 9.33 4.63 -1.68
N VAL A 30 8.22 5.36 -1.63
CA VAL A 30 6.93 4.80 -1.24
C VAL A 30 6.42 3.81 -2.29
N HIS A 31 6.63 4.07 -3.58
CA HIS A 31 6.27 3.12 -4.64
C HIS A 31 7.15 1.87 -4.60
N ALA A 32 8.46 2.01 -4.38
CA ALA A 32 9.39 0.89 -4.24
C ALA A 32 9.06 0.01 -3.03
N ALA A 33 8.77 0.61 -1.87
CA ALA A 33 8.33 -0.13 -0.68
C ALA A 33 7.03 -0.88 -0.96
N ARG A 34 6.03 -0.22 -1.56
CA ARG A 34 4.74 -0.84 -1.95
C ARG A 34 4.93 -2.00 -2.92
N GLY A 35 5.79 -1.85 -3.93
CA GLY A 35 6.11 -2.90 -4.89
C GLY A 35 6.68 -4.14 -4.22
N GLY A 36 7.55 -3.97 -3.21
CA GLY A 36 8.09 -5.08 -2.42
C GLY A 36 7.01 -5.85 -1.65
N HIS A 37 6.03 -5.15 -1.04
CA HIS A 37 4.92 -5.82 -0.34
C HIS A 37 3.95 -6.51 -1.31
N GLY A 38 3.63 -5.88 -2.43
CA GLY A 38 2.84 -6.53 -3.49
C GLY A 38 3.51 -7.79 -4.03
N GLU A 39 4.84 -7.76 -4.21
CA GLU A 39 5.64 -8.92 -4.64
C GLU A 39 5.61 -10.03 -3.59
N ALA A 40 5.78 -9.71 -2.30
CA ALA A 40 5.71 -10.71 -1.24
C ALA A 40 4.37 -11.46 -1.24
N LEU A 41 3.25 -10.74 -1.28
CA LEU A 41 1.91 -11.35 -1.31
C LEU A 41 1.71 -12.20 -2.58
N TYR A 42 2.14 -11.70 -3.74
CA TYR A 42 2.04 -12.44 -4.99
C TYR A 42 2.84 -13.74 -4.96
N VAL A 43 4.08 -13.68 -4.48
CA VAL A 43 5.00 -14.83 -4.42
C VAL A 43 4.44 -15.94 -3.54
N ILE A 44 3.82 -15.59 -2.41
CA ILE A 44 3.13 -16.55 -1.53
C ILE A 44 1.96 -17.21 -2.27
N ASP A 45 1.10 -16.40 -2.90
CA ASP A 45 -0.08 -16.90 -3.65
C ASP A 45 0.29 -17.80 -4.83
N HIS A 46 1.47 -17.59 -5.42
CA HIS A 46 1.93 -18.28 -6.63
C HIS A 46 3.14 -19.19 -6.38
N HIS A 47 3.27 -19.74 -5.16
CA HIS A 47 4.23 -20.78 -4.82
C HIS A 47 5.68 -20.45 -5.20
N GLY A 48 6.14 -19.23 -4.89
CA GLY A 48 7.52 -18.82 -5.17
C GLY A 48 7.74 -18.15 -6.53
N LYS A 49 6.72 -18.08 -7.39
CA LYS A 49 6.86 -17.47 -8.72
C LYS A 49 7.02 -15.96 -8.61
N ARG A 50 8.08 -15.42 -9.23
CA ARG A 50 8.28 -13.98 -9.34
C ARG A 50 7.25 -13.33 -10.26
N PRO A 51 6.65 -12.20 -9.87
CA PRO A 51 5.69 -11.49 -10.69
C PRO A 51 6.36 -10.69 -11.81
N THR A 52 5.63 -10.48 -12.88
CA THR A 52 5.90 -9.39 -13.83
C THR A 52 5.31 -8.08 -13.31
N PRO A 53 5.78 -6.90 -13.76
CA PRO A 53 5.23 -5.62 -13.29
C PRO A 53 3.71 -5.49 -13.44
N THR A 54 3.13 -6.00 -14.53
CA THR A 54 1.68 -5.98 -14.77
C THR A 54 0.88 -6.85 -13.80
N GLN A 55 1.49 -7.90 -13.26
CA GLN A 55 0.88 -8.77 -12.26
C GLN A 55 0.89 -8.17 -10.85
N LEU A 56 1.78 -7.21 -10.58
CA LEU A 56 1.83 -6.48 -9.30
C LEU A 56 0.78 -5.38 -9.19
N VAL A 57 0.44 -4.74 -10.31
CA VAL A 57 -0.57 -3.66 -10.38
C VAL A 57 -1.83 -3.93 -9.54
N PRO A 58 -2.49 -5.10 -9.63
CA PRO A 58 -3.70 -5.35 -8.83
C PRO A 58 -3.44 -5.42 -7.32
N TYR A 59 -2.28 -5.89 -6.87
CA TYR A 59 -1.93 -5.89 -5.44
C TYR A 59 -1.63 -4.48 -4.95
N GLU A 60 -0.82 -3.73 -5.70
CA GLU A 60 -0.46 -2.35 -5.37
C GLU A 60 -1.69 -1.45 -5.28
N ALA A 61 -2.64 -1.59 -6.21
CA ALA A 61 -3.87 -0.82 -6.21
C ALA A 61 -4.71 -1.05 -4.94
N LEU A 62 -4.76 -2.29 -4.44
CA LEU A 62 -5.50 -2.63 -3.23
C LEU A 62 -4.76 -2.17 -1.97
N ILE A 63 -3.44 -2.34 -1.89
CA ILE A 63 -2.60 -1.80 -0.81
C ILE A 63 -2.81 -0.28 -0.71
N LEU A 64 -2.76 0.43 -1.84
CA LEU A 64 -3.03 1.87 -1.90
C LEU A 64 -4.43 2.25 -1.43
N LYS A 65 -5.42 1.41 -1.71
CA LYS A 65 -6.79 1.66 -1.26
C LYS A 65 -6.88 1.52 0.26
N VAL A 66 -6.31 0.47 0.84
CA VAL A 66 -6.31 0.27 2.29
C VAL A 66 -5.54 1.39 3.00
N LEU A 67 -4.33 1.75 2.56
CA LEU A 67 -3.53 2.80 3.19
C LEU A 67 -4.16 4.20 3.12
N ARG A 68 -5.06 4.44 2.16
CA ARG A 68 -5.83 5.69 2.07
C ARG A 68 -6.95 5.73 3.09
N GLY A 69 -7.62 4.60 3.33
CA GLY A 69 -8.73 4.49 4.28
C GLY A 69 -8.31 4.16 5.71
N CYS A 70 -7.11 3.63 5.92
CA CYS A 70 -6.71 3.04 7.19
C CYS A 70 -5.38 3.62 7.71
N THR A 71 -5.32 3.86 9.02
CA THR A 71 -4.10 4.16 9.75
C THR A 71 -3.39 2.86 10.12
N ILE A 72 -2.64 2.31 9.16
CA ILE A 72 -1.85 1.09 9.31
C ILE A 72 -0.53 1.24 8.54
N SER A 73 0.55 0.62 9.02
CA SER A 73 1.81 0.56 8.28
C SER A 73 1.73 -0.47 7.15
N LEU A 74 2.64 -0.38 6.18
CA LEU A 74 2.75 -1.37 5.10
C LEU A 74 3.09 -2.76 5.62
N ASP A 75 4.04 -2.86 6.55
CA ASP A 75 4.44 -4.13 7.18
C ASP A 75 3.27 -4.76 7.94
N SER A 76 2.58 -3.98 8.77
CA SER A 76 1.44 -4.48 9.54
C SER A 76 0.30 -4.94 8.63
N LEU A 77 0.01 -4.19 7.56
CA LEU A 77 -0.99 -4.61 6.58
C LEU A 77 -0.60 -5.92 5.89
N THR A 78 0.66 -6.04 5.46
CA THR A 78 1.16 -7.24 4.77
C THR A 78 1.08 -8.46 5.66
N ASN A 79 1.59 -8.36 6.89
CA ASN A 79 1.55 -9.45 7.87
C ASN A 79 0.12 -9.84 8.23
N LEU A 80 -0.78 -8.85 8.38
CA LEU A 80 -2.19 -9.12 8.67
C LEU A 80 -2.88 -9.86 7.52
N VAL A 81 -2.64 -9.45 6.27
CA VAL A 81 -3.17 -10.15 5.09
C VAL A 81 -2.71 -11.60 5.04
N ILE A 82 -1.41 -11.86 5.26
CA ILE A 82 -0.84 -13.21 5.29
C ILE A 82 -1.50 -14.03 6.39
N HIS A 83 -1.47 -13.53 7.62
CA HIS A 83 -2.01 -14.22 8.78
C HIS A 83 -3.49 -14.55 8.61
N SER A 84 -4.32 -13.58 8.23
CA SER A 84 -5.75 -13.80 8.04
C SER A 84 -6.03 -14.75 6.88
N ALA A 85 -5.25 -14.71 5.79
CA ALA A 85 -5.42 -15.63 4.66
C ALA A 85 -5.08 -17.08 5.03
N GLU A 86 -3.98 -17.29 5.75
CA GLU A 86 -3.58 -18.61 6.29
C GLU A 86 -4.65 -19.17 7.22
N LYS A 87 -5.08 -18.36 8.19
CA LYS A 87 -6.12 -18.75 9.16
C LYS A 87 -7.45 -19.07 8.47
N ALA A 88 -7.90 -18.25 7.52
CA ALA A 88 -9.13 -18.50 6.79
C ALA A 88 -9.04 -19.77 5.91
N GLN A 89 -7.86 -20.10 5.39
CA GLN A 89 -7.65 -21.34 4.64
C GLN A 89 -7.69 -22.57 5.55
N GLU A 90 -7.18 -22.48 6.78
CA GLU A 90 -7.25 -23.56 7.78
C GLU A 90 -8.70 -23.87 8.20
N VAL A 91 -9.55 -22.85 8.31
CA VAL A 91 -10.93 -23.01 8.81
C VAL A 91 -11.92 -23.33 7.69
N SER A 92 -11.86 -22.64 6.55
CA SER A 92 -12.98 -22.63 5.59
C SER A 92 -13.00 -23.78 4.57
N ASN A 93 -12.00 -24.68 4.56
CA ASN A 93 -11.78 -25.69 3.51
C ASN A 93 -11.75 -25.10 2.07
N ARG A 94 -11.65 -23.77 1.93
CA ARG A 94 -11.54 -23.05 0.67
C ARG A 94 -10.14 -22.47 0.54
N ARG A 95 -9.66 -22.37 -0.70
CA ARG A 95 -8.41 -21.67 -0.97
C ARG A 95 -8.64 -20.16 -0.81
N VAL A 96 -8.15 -19.60 0.29
CA VAL A 96 -8.11 -18.15 0.52
C VAL A 96 -6.71 -17.67 0.22
N THR A 97 -6.59 -16.80 -0.77
CA THR A 97 -5.31 -16.19 -1.19
C THR A 97 -5.09 -14.86 -0.47
N ASN A 98 -3.84 -14.43 -0.39
CA ASN A 98 -3.47 -13.09 0.07
C ASN A 98 -4.19 -12.02 -0.76
N TYR A 99 -4.29 -12.21 -2.08
CA TYR A 99 -5.03 -11.31 -2.95
C TYR A 99 -6.50 -11.18 -2.56
N THR A 100 -7.18 -12.30 -2.30
CA THR A 100 -8.60 -12.29 -1.91
C THR A 100 -8.82 -11.61 -0.57
N MET A 101 -7.93 -11.85 0.40
CA MET A 101 -7.98 -11.21 1.72
C MET A 101 -7.73 -9.70 1.63
N LEU A 102 -6.68 -9.30 0.91
CA LEU A 102 -6.36 -7.89 0.64
C LEU A 102 -7.52 -7.17 -0.07
N ARG A 103 -8.22 -7.86 -0.98
CA ARG A 103 -9.41 -7.33 -1.65
C ARG A 103 -10.57 -7.10 -0.68
N ALA A 104 -10.81 -7.99 0.27
CA ALA A 104 -11.83 -7.82 1.30
C ALA A 104 -11.54 -6.61 2.19
N PHE A 105 -10.30 -6.49 2.67
CA PHE A 105 -9.84 -5.33 3.44
C PHE A 105 -9.98 -4.02 2.65
N ALA A 106 -9.60 -4.03 1.38
CA ALA A 106 -9.75 -2.88 0.50
C ALA A 106 -11.24 -2.55 0.19
N ALA A 107 -12.15 -3.51 0.26
CA ALA A 107 -13.59 -3.27 0.11
C ALA A 107 -14.18 -2.57 1.34
N GLY A 108 -13.73 -2.94 2.54
CA GLY A 108 -14.13 -2.29 3.78
C GLY A 108 -13.49 -0.91 4.00
N ALA A 109 -12.30 -0.66 3.45
CA ALA A 109 -11.58 0.60 3.62
C ALA A 109 -12.38 1.78 3.03
N GLY A 110 -12.83 2.67 3.91
CA GLY A 110 -13.57 3.88 3.56
C GLY A 110 -12.71 5.00 2.98
N PRO A 111 -13.32 6.11 2.51
CA PRO A 111 -12.61 7.24 1.94
C PRO A 111 -11.90 8.11 2.99
N LYS A 112 -12.27 7.97 4.27
CA LYS A 112 -11.68 8.70 5.39
C LYS A 112 -10.67 7.81 6.10
N LYS A 113 -9.53 8.38 6.47
CA LYS A 113 -8.48 7.67 7.18
C LYS A 113 -8.89 7.42 8.63
N THR A 114 -9.14 6.16 9.00
CA THR A 114 -9.56 5.76 10.36
C THR A 114 -8.70 4.61 10.89
N ASN A 115 -8.84 4.25 12.17
CA ASN A 115 -8.42 2.91 12.60
C ASN A 115 -9.37 1.89 11.94
N CYS A 116 -8.80 0.83 11.36
CA CYS A 116 -9.53 -0.21 10.64
C CYS A 116 -9.44 -1.58 11.34
N GLU A 117 -8.93 -1.63 12.56
CA GLU A 117 -8.75 -2.89 13.31
C GLU A 117 -10.06 -3.69 13.46
N GLU A 118 -11.14 -3.06 13.90
CA GLU A 118 -12.46 -3.72 13.98
C GLU A 118 -12.99 -4.18 12.61
N MET A 119 -12.63 -3.46 11.54
CA MET A 119 -13.00 -3.84 10.18
C MET A 119 -12.21 -5.08 9.74
N PHE A 120 -10.91 -5.13 9.99
CA PHE A 120 -10.09 -6.29 9.66
C PHE A 120 -10.55 -7.54 10.41
N LEU A 121 -10.83 -7.43 11.72
CA LEU A 121 -11.37 -8.53 12.53
C LEU A 121 -12.71 -9.05 11.98
N ARG A 122 -13.59 -8.14 11.53
CA ARG A 122 -14.88 -8.52 10.94
C ARG A 122 -14.73 -9.25 9.61
N GLU A 123 -13.80 -8.81 8.77
CA GLU A 123 -13.54 -9.45 7.48
C GLU A 123 -12.86 -10.81 7.64
N GLU A 124 -11.97 -10.96 8.64
CA GLU A 124 -11.41 -12.26 9.02
C GLU A 124 -12.52 -13.25 9.42
N ALA A 125 -13.40 -12.84 10.33
CA ALA A 125 -14.52 -13.66 10.79
C ALA A 125 -15.56 -14.01 9.71
N ARG A 126 -15.58 -13.32 8.57
CA ARG A 126 -16.45 -13.63 7.42
C ARG A 126 -15.89 -14.70 6.51
N LEU A 127 -14.58 -14.93 6.58
CA LEU A 127 -13.84 -15.82 5.71
C LEU A 127 -13.45 -17.14 6.39
N GLU A 128 -13.58 -17.20 7.72
CA GLU A 128 -13.73 -18.43 8.52
C GLU A 128 -15.04 -19.15 8.19
#